data_AF-A0A1V6ELX5-F1
#
_entry.id   AF-A0A1V6ELX5-F1
#
_cell.length_a   1.000
_cell.length_b   1.000
_cell.length_c   1.000
_cell.angle_alpha   90.00
_cell.angle_beta   90.00
_cell.angle_gamma   90.00
#
_symmetry.space_group_name_H-M   'P 1'
#
loop_
_entity.id
_entity.type
_entity.pdbx_description
1 polymer ?
#
loop_
_entity_poly.entity_id
_entity_poly.type
_entity_poly.pdbx_seq_one_letter_code
_entity_poly.pdbx_strand_id
1 'polypeptide(L)' 'MRCHRSYIINSDKVKVIRKEKEGIYIDLDSEKVKSIPVSKGYSQKVMRYFGSDSV' A
#
# COMPACT_ATOMS: atom_id res chain seq x y z
N MET A 1 6.96 1.28 -6.34
CA MET A 1 5.59 0.89 -6.75
C MET A 1 4.63 2.08 -6.70
N ARG A 2 3.82 2.29 -7.74
CA ARG A 2 2.78 3.35 -7.75
C ARG A 2 1.51 2.86 -7.07
N CYS A 3 1.11 3.50 -5.97
CA CYS A 3 -0.08 3.17 -5.18
C CYS A 3 -1.19 4.24 -5.28
N HIS A 4 -0.86 5.42 -5.82
CA HIS A 4 -1.81 6.51 -6.04
C HIS A 4 -1.44 7.24 -7.35
N ARG A 5 -2.38 8.01 -7.92
CA ARG A 5 -2.07 8.87 -9.08
C ARG A 5 -0.93 9.88 -8.80
N SER A 6 -0.78 10.29 -7.53
CA SER A 6 0.19 11.30 -7.10
C SER A 6 1.32 10.74 -6.22
N TYR A 7 1.27 9.45 -5.86
CA TYR A 7 2.23 8.86 -4.91
C TYR A 7 2.86 7.58 -5.44
N ILE A 8 4.17 7.50 -5.29
CA ILE A 8 4.99 6.33 -5.53
C ILE A 8 5.67 5.99 -4.21
N ILE A 9 5.58 4.73 -3.81
CA ILE A 9 6.18 4.22 -2.58
C ILE A 9 7.27 3.20 -2.90
N ASN A 10 8.20 3.00 -1.99
CA ASN A 10 9.11 1.88 -2.05
C ASN A 10 8.43 0.64 -1.44
N SER A 11 8.24 -0.42 -2.24
CA SER A 11 7.65 -1.69 -1.81
C SER A 11 8.49 -2.42 -0.76
N ASP A 12 9.81 -2.29 -0.83
CA ASP A 12 10.75 -3.00 0.04
C ASP A 12 10.78 -2.40 1.45
N LYS A 13 10.33 -1.15 1.59
CA LYS A 13 10.22 -0.45 2.87
C LYS A 13 8.79 -0.40 3.41
N VAL A 14 7.87 -1.16 2.81
CA VAL A 14 6.52 -1.30 3.35
C VAL A 14 6.57 -2.21 4.56
N LYS A 15 6.06 -1.70 5.69
CA LYS A 15 5.98 -2.46 6.95
C LYS A 15 4.67 -3.21 7.04
N VAL A 16 3.55 -2.51 6.83
CA VAL A 16 2.22 -3.10 6.93
C VAL A 16 1.24 -2.44 5.97
N ILE A 17 0.30 -3.23 5.46
CA ILE A 17 -0.80 -2.77 4.61
C ILE A 17 -2.09 -2.97 5.39
N ARG A 18 -2.80 -1.88 5.65
CA ARG A 18 -4.10 -1.91 6.30
C ARG A 18 -5.20 -1.77 5.25
N LYS A 19 -6.09 -2.74 5.21
CA LYS A 19 -7.32 -2.66 4.42
C LYS A 19 -8.47 -2.28 5.36
N GLU A 20 -8.97 -1.06 5.21
CA GLU A 20 -10.13 -0.55 5.94
C GLU A 20 -11.36 -0.47 5.04
N LYS A 21 -12.53 -0.16 5.62
CA LYS A 21 -13.78 -0.01 4.85
C LYS A 21 -13.70 1.10 3.80
N GLU A 22 -12.97 2.17 4.09
CA GLU A 22 -12.89 3.34 3.19
C GLU A 22 -11.78 3.22 2.13
N GLY A 23 -10.78 2.37 2.34
CA GLY A 23 -9.64 2.24 1.43
C GLY A 23 -8.51 1.38 1.97
N ILE A 24 -7.40 1.37 1.23
CA ILE A 24 -6.16 0.71 1.64
C ILE A 24 -5.16 1.79 2.06
N TYR A 25 -4.49 1.56 3.17
CA TYR A 25 -3.44 2.40 3.70
C TYR A 25 -2.14 1.59 3.77
N ILE A 26 -1.04 2.23 3.42
CA ILE A 26 0.29 1.63 3.47
C ILE A 26 1.12 2.37 4.50
N ASP A 27 1.65 1.62 5.45
CA ASP A 27 2.64 2.10 6.41
C ASP A 27 4.02 1.66 5.98
N LEU A 28 4.95 2.61 6.01
CA LEU A 28 6.35 2.35 5.79
C LEU A 28 7.05 2.04 7.11
N ASP A 29 8.20 1.40 7.04
CA ASP A 29 9.03 1.10 8.22
C ASP A 29 9.75 2.33 8.81
N SER A 30 9.29 3.54 8.44
CA SER A 30 9.83 4.79 8.94
C SER A 30 8.77 5.54 9.73
N GLU A 31 9.03 5.77 11.02
CA GLU A 31 8.14 6.54 11.92
C GLU A 31 7.92 7.99 11.46
N LYS A 32 8.81 8.51 10.60
CA LYS A 32 8.69 9.87 10.04
C LYS A 32 7.65 9.96 8.93
N VAL A 33 7.27 8.84 8.31
CA VAL A 33 6.33 8.82 7.19
C VAL A 33 4.98 8.32 7.68
N LYS A 34 3.98 9.21 7.58
CA LYS A 34 2.59 8.86 7.89
C LYS A 34 2.04 7.87 6.87
N SER A 35 1.01 7.14 7.28
CA SER A 35 0.25 6.22 6.44
C SER A 35 -0.16 6.85 5.11
N ILE A 36 0.17 6.18 4.00
CA ILE A 36 -0.12 6.67 2.65
C ILE A 36 -1.41 6.01 2.15
N PRO A 37 -2.44 6.79 1.76
CA PRO A 37 -3.66 6.24 1.20
C PRO A 37 -3.44 5.75 -0.24
N VAL A 38 -4.02 4.59 -0.55
CA VAL A 38 -4.04 3.99 -1.87
C VAL A 38 -5.39 4.28 -2.52
N SER A 39 -5.39 4.78 -3.76
CA SER A 39 -6.67 5.01 -4.46
C SER A 39 -7.34 3.67 -4.78
N LYS A 40 -8.68 3.66 -4.82
CA LYS A 40 -9.47 2.48 -5.22
C LYS A 40 -8.99 1.85 -6.54
N GLY A 41 -8.67 2.64 -7.56
CA GLY A 41 -8.16 2.14 -8.85
C GLY A 41 -6.81 1.43 -8.79
N TYR A 42 -5.99 1.68 -7.76
CA TYR A 42 -4.69 1.03 -7.56
C TYR A 42 -4.74 -0.05 -6.48
N SER A 43 -5.81 -0.12 -5.71
CA SER A 43 -6.00 -1.09 -4.61
C SER A 43 -5.80 -2.53 -5.06
N GLN A 44 -6.41 -2.94 -6.17
CA GLN A 44 -6.28 -4.31 -6.70
C GLN A 44 -4.85 -4.63 -7.11
N LYS A 45 -4.12 -3.65 -7.67
CA LYS A 45 -2.71 -3.83 -8.06
C LYS A 45 -1.80 -3.98 -6.84
N VAL A 46 -2.01 -3.16 -5.81
CA VAL A 46 -1.29 -3.25 -4.53
C VAL A 46 -1.59 -4.58 -3.85
N MET A 47 -2.86 -4.97 -3.75
CA MET A 47 -3.25 -6.25 -3.15
C MET A 47 -2.68 -7.46 -3.89
N ARG A 48 -2.61 -7.43 -5.23
CA ARG A 48 -1.95 -8.51 -5.99
C ARG A 48 -0.44 -8.54 -5.78
N TYR A 49 0.20 -7.37 -5.70
CA TYR A 49 1.64 -7.27 -5.51
C TYR A 49 2.09 -7.80 -4.15
N PHE A 50 1.31 -7.58 -3.10
CA PHE A 50 1.62 -8.03 -1.74
C PHE A 50 0.85 -9.29 -1.31
N GLY A 51 -0.14 -9.74 -2.09
CA GLY A 51 -1.05 -10.84 -1.75
C GLY A 51 -0.72 -12.16 -2.45
N SER A 52 0.55 -12.45 -2.69
CA SER A 52 1.04 -13.76 -3.12
C SER A 52 2.10 -14.16 -2.09
N ASP A 53 1.92 -15.15 -1.22
CA ASP A 53 1.42 -16.50 -1.49
C ASP A 53 0.33 -16.98 -0.53
N SER A 54 -0.75 -17.51 -1.08
CA SER A 54 -1.53 -18.58 -0.45
C SER A 54 -1.89 -19.53 -1.59
N VAL A 55 -1.03 -20.56 -1.70
CA VAL A 55 -1.21 -21.76 -2.52
C VAL A 55 -2.52 -22.44 -2.16
#